data_AF-A0A941N1L8-F1
#
_entry.id   AF-A0A941N1L8-F1
#
_cell.length_a   1.000
_cell.length_b   1.000
_cell.length_c   1.000
_cell.angle_alpha   90.00
_cell.angle_beta   90.00
_cell.angle_gamma   90.00
#
_symmetry.space_group_name_H-M   'P 1'
#
loop_
_entity.id
_entity.type
_entity.pdbx_description
1 polymer ?
#
loop_
_entity_poly.entity_id
_entity_poly.type
_entity_poly.pdbx_seq_one_letter_code
_entity_poly.pdbx_strand_id
1 'polypeptide(L)'
;MPCSPVRSALSFPKGILFAGLLILSISPAGFAHLKLEKSAAPQDDATESSTDDDLDSAIDLSHEVDQDLTALTVPGELLGKIDAAKRLQYSQSLRALLLEGISPAGAAVAKRHFEAAHRAIPSDPRATYAYGLALLEQQNSKEALSQFQAAAKQSPGPYLPARQAMIWTLLVRQDCGAALPQLLELARQIERVQGSWPTERDRRHSAEWLGRTMGFLSGPGSIPDLASRITETTKEIEGTLTGERLQAFRRANKGIPKRQQELEDWARRPVDELTREMNSKRQDARLGVQAAEAEMKRLQEEIRDAKRPFDQRIADSKKDLRSYSQQAKQATKDIPALEEQVATLSVPQQKPNGYNTYRGRPTSMRWRNENAQEKKARESQLSSAQQKLQQAKTAVTRAKQGLADSRKEQEQAQSDMRKTIGPKQHELAEARRTHQEATSRLREVEHAILSPEQMKSRPKALEAYVPLDILAEKDRLLATIR
;
A
#
# COMPACT_ATOMS: atom_id res chain seq x y z
N MET A 1 11.00 24.20 56.98
CA MET A 1 9.76 24.80 56.43
C MET A 1 9.26 23.89 55.32
N PRO A 2 8.08 23.26 55.43
CA PRO A 2 7.58 22.37 54.39
C PRO A 2 6.76 23.15 53.36
N CYS A 3 7.24 23.20 52.12
CA CYS A 3 6.50 23.73 50.98
C CYS A 3 5.36 22.75 50.61
N SER A 4 4.12 23.24 50.64
CA SER A 4 2.94 22.50 50.20
C SER A 4 2.80 22.57 48.68
N PRO A 5 2.48 21.47 47.98
CA PRO A 5 2.21 21.51 46.54
C PRO A 5 0.74 21.88 46.28
N VAL A 6 0.52 23.01 45.61
CA VAL A 6 -0.79 23.40 45.07
C VAL A 6 -1.05 22.55 43.83
N ARG A 7 -1.98 21.59 43.94
CA ARG A 7 -2.51 20.82 42.80
C ARG A 7 -3.72 21.58 42.22
N SER A 8 -3.52 22.28 41.12
CA SER A 8 -4.61 22.81 40.30
C SER A 8 -5.16 21.70 39.41
N ALA A 9 -6.37 21.22 39.71
CA ALA A 9 -7.08 20.25 38.89
C ALA A 9 -7.73 20.95 37.68
N LEU A 10 -7.13 20.80 36.49
CA LEU A 10 -7.77 21.12 35.22
C LEU A 10 -8.66 19.93 34.82
N SER A 11 -9.97 20.12 35.00
CA SER A 11 -11.02 19.20 34.55
C SER A 11 -11.32 19.45 33.07
N PHE A 12 -11.06 18.46 32.21
CA PHE A 12 -11.47 18.50 30.81
C PHE A 12 -12.96 18.14 30.65
N PRO A 13 -13.73 18.82 29.77
CA PRO A 13 -15.14 18.50 29.56
C PRO A 13 -15.30 17.19 28.78
N LYS A 14 -16.15 16.30 29.30
CA LYS A 14 -16.57 15.05 28.66
C LYS A 14 -17.49 15.35 27.47
N GLY A 15 -17.24 14.67 26.35
CA GLY A 15 -17.85 14.90 25.05
C GLY A 15 -19.38 14.76 25.01
N ILE A 16 -20.01 15.69 24.28
CA ILE A 16 -21.42 15.69 23.93
C ILE A 16 -21.58 14.99 22.58
N LEU A 17 -22.32 13.88 22.56
CA LEU A 17 -22.76 13.17 21.36
C LEU A 17 -23.99 13.86 20.78
N PHE A 18 -23.85 14.55 19.64
CA PHE A 18 -24.97 15.02 18.82
C PHE A 18 -25.18 14.07 17.64
N ALA A 19 -26.32 13.36 17.64
CA ALA A 19 -26.82 12.63 16.48
C ALA A 19 -27.98 13.43 15.87
N GLY A 20 -27.72 14.13 14.76
CA GLY A 20 -28.71 14.84 13.97
C GLY A 20 -28.67 14.38 12.52
N LEU A 21 -29.64 13.53 12.15
CA LEU A 21 -29.83 13.03 10.80
C LEU A 21 -30.64 14.06 9.99
N LEU A 22 -30.02 14.71 9.01
CA LEU A 22 -30.68 15.67 8.12
C LEU A 22 -30.51 15.18 6.67
N ILE A 23 -31.61 14.72 6.08
CA ILE A 23 -31.69 14.24 4.69
C ILE A 23 -31.92 15.47 3.81
N LEU A 24 -30.89 15.87 3.04
CA LEU A 24 -31.03 16.86 1.98
C LEU A 24 -31.00 16.16 0.61
N SER A 25 -32.10 16.32 -0.12
CA SER A 25 -32.24 15.93 -1.52
C SER A 25 -31.47 16.93 -2.38
N ILE A 26 -30.49 16.47 -3.15
CA ILE A 26 -29.73 17.29 -4.10
C ILE A 26 -30.10 16.84 -5.51
N SER A 27 -30.61 17.79 -6.29
CA SER A 27 -30.94 17.67 -7.71
C SER A 27 -29.69 17.90 -8.57
N PRO A 28 -29.47 17.17 -9.68
CA PRO A 28 -28.29 17.36 -10.53
C PRO A 28 -28.56 18.40 -11.62
N ALA A 29 -27.79 19.49 -11.66
CA ALA A 29 -27.79 20.41 -12.79
C ALA A 29 -26.37 20.90 -13.13
N GLY A 30 -25.95 20.61 -14.36
CA GLY A 30 -25.10 21.48 -15.19
C GLY A 30 -23.60 21.55 -14.87
N PHE A 31 -22.82 20.58 -15.35
CA PHE A 31 -21.37 20.78 -15.55
C PHE A 31 -21.14 21.56 -16.85
N ALA A 32 -20.77 22.84 -16.72
CA ALA A 32 -20.28 23.66 -17.83
C ALA A 32 -18.77 23.46 -17.99
N HIS A 33 -18.36 23.11 -19.20
CA HIS A 33 -16.96 22.97 -19.65
C HIS A 33 -16.28 24.35 -19.67
N LEU A 34 -15.31 24.59 -18.79
CA LEU A 34 -14.38 25.73 -18.89
C LEU A 34 -13.18 25.33 -19.76
N LYS A 35 -13.08 25.95 -20.94
CA LYS A 35 -11.90 25.95 -21.81
C LYS A 35 -10.84 26.88 -21.21
N LEU A 36 -9.67 26.34 -20.89
CA LEU A 36 -8.47 27.13 -20.60
C LEU A 36 -7.84 27.58 -21.92
N GLU A 37 -7.88 28.89 -22.17
CA GLU A 37 -7.07 29.54 -23.21
C GLU A 37 -5.64 29.71 -22.73
N LYS A 38 -4.71 29.27 -23.57
CA LYS A 38 -3.26 29.32 -23.38
C LYS A 38 -2.75 30.61 -24.02
N SER A 39 -2.47 31.64 -23.21
CA SER A 39 -1.82 32.86 -23.70
C SER A 39 -0.30 32.69 -23.62
N ALA A 40 0.37 32.95 -24.74
CA ALA A 40 1.81 33.03 -24.87
C ALA A 40 2.19 34.52 -24.99
N ALA A 41 3.18 34.94 -24.21
CA ALA A 41 3.81 36.25 -24.29
C ALA A 41 5.29 36.14 -23.86
N PRO A 42 6.17 37.04 -24.31
CA PRO A 42 7.54 36.73 -24.71
C PRO A 42 8.59 36.95 -23.61
N GLN A 43 9.70 36.23 -23.76
CA GLN A 43 10.96 36.46 -23.07
C GLN A 43 11.64 37.69 -23.67
N ASP A 44 12.09 38.62 -22.81
CA ASP A 44 13.21 39.51 -23.10
C ASP A 44 13.96 39.88 -21.80
N ASP A 45 15.29 39.82 -21.95
CA ASP A 45 16.40 40.54 -21.33
C ASP A 45 16.68 40.58 -19.82
N ALA A 46 17.77 39.88 -19.50
CA ALA A 46 18.97 40.32 -18.75
C ALA A 46 18.87 41.56 -17.86
N THR A 47 19.04 41.35 -16.55
CA THR A 47 19.71 42.32 -15.67
C THR A 47 20.41 41.58 -14.53
N GLU A 48 21.72 41.80 -14.41
CA GLU A 48 22.56 41.39 -13.29
C GLU A 48 22.14 42.17 -12.03
N SER A 49 21.80 41.48 -10.93
CA SER A 49 21.69 42.11 -9.61
C SER A 49 21.95 41.13 -8.46
N SER A 50 22.96 41.48 -7.65
CA SER A 50 23.11 41.23 -6.21
C SER A 50 22.47 39.96 -5.63
N THR A 51 23.31 38.95 -5.41
CA THR A 51 23.06 37.83 -4.49
C THR A 51 23.17 38.32 -3.04
N ASP A 52 22.12 38.96 -2.53
CA ASP A 52 21.87 39.08 -1.09
C ASP A 52 20.55 38.36 -0.79
N ASP A 53 20.68 37.09 -0.41
CA ASP A 53 19.89 36.35 0.57
C ASP A 53 18.35 36.56 0.70
N ASP A 54 17.64 36.68 -0.43
CA ASP A 54 16.19 36.38 -0.48
C ASP A 54 15.93 34.86 -0.48
N LEU A 55 16.37 34.19 0.59
CA LEU A 55 15.88 32.86 0.99
C LEU A 55 14.48 32.96 1.63
N ASP A 56 13.63 33.83 1.08
CA ASP A 56 12.20 33.91 1.38
C ASP A 56 11.39 33.02 0.43
N SER A 57 12.01 31.91 -0.02
CA SER A 57 11.29 30.75 -0.51
C SER A 57 10.31 30.37 0.60
N ALA A 58 9.04 30.72 0.39
CA ALA A 58 7.94 30.31 1.23
C ALA A 58 8.17 28.86 1.61
N ILE A 59 8.53 28.63 2.87
CA ILE A 59 8.84 27.30 3.39
C ILE A 59 7.55 26.52 3.20
N ASP A 60 7.49 25.76 2.10
CA ASP A 60 6.39 24.88 1.82
C ASP A 60 6.52 23.72 2.81
N LEU A 61 6.01 23.96 4.02
CA LEU A 61 5.88 22.98 5.08
C LEU A 61 4.84 21.90 4.70
N SER A 62 4.23 21.96 3.50
CA SER A 62 3.33 20.93 3.00
C SER A 62 4.12 19.70 2.52
N HIS A 63 4.43 18.86 3.51
CA HIS A 63 4.33 17.40 3.41
C HIS A 63 4.97 16.68 2.19
N GLU A 64 6.30 16.73 2.04
CA GLU A 64 7.06 15.62 1.43
C GLU A 64 7.18 14.40 2.40
N VAL A 65 6.06 13.95 2.98
CA VAL A 65 6.06 13.01 4.12
C VAL A 65 6.11 11.53 3.71
N ASP A 66 5.83 11.15 2.46
CA ASP A 66 5.34 9.77 2.25
C ASP A 66 6.22 8.76 1.49
N GLN A 67 7.37 9.13 0.90
CA GLN A 67 8.09 8.15 0.05
C GLN A 67 9.28 7.43 0.68
N ASP A 68 9.90 7.97 1.73
CA ASP A 68 11.09 7.34 2.32
C ASP A 68 10.84 6.90 3.77
N LEU A 69 9.96 5.91 3.89
CA LEU A 69 9.49 5.28 5.12
C LEU A 69 10.55 4.33 5.75
N THR A 70 11.84 4.54 5.48
CA THR A 70 12.94 3.69 5.97
C THR A 70 13.22 3.91 7.46
N ALA A 71 12.79 5.05 8.02
CA ALA A 71 13.05 5.48 9.40
C ALA A 71 12.68 4.46 10.48
N LEU A 72 11.57 3.77 10.26
CA LEU A 72 11.00 2.87 11.25
C LEU A 72 11.42 1.41 11.02
N THR A 73 12.04 1.08 9.89
CA THR A 73 12.43 -0.30 9.58
C THR A 73 13.74 -0.63 10.26
N VAL A 74 13.68 -1.38 11.36
CA VAL A 74 14.88 -1.89 12.04
C VAL A 74 15.55 -2.94 11.13
N PRO A 75 16.83 -2.76 10.75
CA PRO A 75 17.55 -3.75 9.96
C PRO A 75 17.50 -5.13 10.62
N GLY A 76 17.25 -6.17 9.83
CA GLY A 76 17.17 -7.54 10.34
C GLY A 76 18.44 -8.00 11.06
N GLU A 77 19.60 -7.41 10.71
CA GLU A 77 20.89 -7.63 11.35
C GLU A 77 20.88 -7.27 12.85
N LEU A 78 20.17 -6.20 13.22
CA LEU A 78 20.05 -5.75 14.61
C LEU A 78 19.07 -6.59 15.43
N LEU A 79 18.16 -7.30 14.75
CA LEU A 79 17.16 -8.15 15.40
C LEU A 79 17.65 -9.60 15.60
N GLY A 80 18.81 -9.96 15.04
CA GLY A 80 19.38 -11.30 15.08
C GLY A 80 18.70 -12.29 14.10
N LYS A 81 19.10 -13.56 14.15
CA LYS A 81 18.52 -14.62 13.32
C LYS A 81 17.09 -14.95 13.78
N ILE A 82 16.11 -14.37 13.11
CA ILE A 82 14.68 -14.62 13.37
C ILE A 82 14.14 -15.63 12.36
N ASP A 83 13.46 -16.65 12.87
CA ASP A 83 12.73 -17.62 12.06
C ASP A 83 11.57 -16.96 11.27
N ALA A 84 11.31 -17.46 10.05
CA ALA A 84 10.30 -16.90 9.15
C ALA A 84 8.89 -16.95 9.76
N ALA A 85 8.57 -18.02 10.52
CA ALA A 85 7.27 -18.14 11.17
C ALA A 85 7.09 -17.08 12.28
N LYS A 86 8.13 -16.83 13.09
CA LYS A 86 8.12 -15.77 14.11
C LYS A 86 7.99 -14.38 13.49
N ARG A 87 8.67 -14.13 12.37
CA ARG A 87 8.56 -12.86 11.64
C ARG A 87 7.14 -12.62 11.13
N LEU A 88 6.50 -13.66 10.60
CA LEU A 88 5.09 -13.57 10.15
C LEU A 88 4.14 -13.35 11.33
N GLN A 89 4.33 -14.06 12.44
CA GLN A 89 3.51 -13.88 13.65
C GLN A 89 3.65 -12.45 14.20
N TYR A 90 4.89 -11.94 14.23
CA TYR A 90 5.19 -10.58 14.64
C TYR A 90 4.47 -9.55 13.75
N SER A 91 4.61 -9.68 12.42
CA SER A 91 4.03 -8.74 11.46
C SER A 91 2.50 -8.70 11.55
N GLN A 92 1.86 -9.86 11.68
CA GLN A 92 0.42 -9.97 11.88
C GLN A 92 -0.03 -9.34 13.21
N SER A 93 0.68 -9.64 14.31
CA SER A 93 0.35 -9.12 15.64
C SER A 93 0.55 -7.61 15.72
N LEU A 94 1.63 -7.09 15.16
CA LEU A 94 1.89 -5.65 15.09
C LEU A 94 0.85 -4.93 14.23
N ARG A 95 0.47 -5.49 13.07
CA ARG A 95 -0.60 -4.93 12.25
C ARG A 95 -1.93 -4.88 13.01
N ALA A 96 -2.30 -5.96 13.70
CA ALA A 96 -3.52 -5.99 14.50
C ALA A 96 -3.49 -4.98 15.66
N LEU A 97 -2.35 -4.84 16.35
CA LEU A 97 -2.14 -3.79 17.36
C LEU A 97 -2.40 -2.39 16.80
N LEU A 98 -1.86 -2.08 15.62
CA LEU A 98 -2.00 -0.77 15.00
C LEU A 98 -3.42 -0.49 14.46
N LEU A 99 -4.07 -1.51 13.89
CA LEU A 99 -5.39 -1.34 13.28
C LEU A 99 -6.51 -1.35 14.33
N GLU A 100 -6.45 -2.24 15.31
CA GLU A 100 -7.52 -2.45 16.29
C GLU A 100 -7.21 -1.83 17.66
N GLY A 101 -5.93 -1.86 18.06
CA GLY A 101 -5.48 -1.40 19.38
C GLY A 101 -5.36 0.12 19.51
N ILE A 102 -5.04 0.83 18.43
CA ILE A 102 -5.06 2.31 18.38
C ILE A 102 -6.51 2.76 18.15
N SER A 103 -7.32 2.57 19.18
CA SER A 103 -8.68 3.06 19.28
C SER A 103 -8.99 3.37 20.75
N PRO A 104 -9.92 4.32 21.04
CA PRO A 104 -10.24 4.69 22.41
C PRO A 104 -10.74 3.51 23.29
N ALA A 105 -11.39 2.51 22.68
CA ALA A 105 -11.88 1.31 23.36
C ALA A 105 -10.94 0.09 23.22
N GLY A 106 -9.80 0.25 22.55
CA GLY A 106 -8.92 -0.83 22.12
C GLY A 106 -7.96 -1.38 23.17
N ALA A 107 -8.04 -0.96 24.45
CA ALA A 107 -7.01 -1.25 25.46
C ALA A 107 -6.70 -2.75 25.63
N ALA A 108 -7.73 -3.58 25.77
CA ALA A 108 -7.56 -5.02 25.94
C ALA A 108 -6.98 -5.70 24.68
N VAL A 109 -7.43 -5.24 23.50
CA VAL A 109 -6.98 -5.74 22.19
C VAL A 109 -5.52 -5.35 21.95
N ALA A 110 -5.17 -4.09 22.24
CA ALA A 110 -3.82 -3.56 22.15
C ALA A 110 -2.85 -4.38 23.00
N LYS A 111 -3.18 -4.60 24.28
CA LYS A 111 -2.33 -5.38 25.18
C LYS A 111 -2.10 -6.81 24.68
N ARG A 112 -3.16 -7.50 24.23
CA ARG A 112 -3.08 -8.87 23.70
C ARG A 112 -2.15 -8.95 22.48
N HIS A 113 -2.32 -8.05 21.52
CA HIS A 113 -1.50 -8.04 20.30
C HIS A 113 -0.06 -7.60 20.56
N PHE A 114 0.14 -6.65 21.48
CA PHE A 114 1.47 -6.29 21.97
C PHE A 114 2.19 -7.50 22.58
N GLU A 115 1.56 -8.21 23.51
CA GLU A 115 2.16 -9.40 24.14
C GLU A 115 2.47 -10.50 23.11
N ALA A 116 1.65 -10.66 22.08
CA ALA A 116 1.91 -11.60 21.00
C ALA A 116 3.10 -11.18 20.12
N ALA A 117 3.16 -9.90 19.73
CA ALA A 117 4.28 -9.35 18.95
C ALA A 117 5.59 -9.40 19.74
N HIS A 118 5.57 -8.96 21.01
CA HIS A 118 6.73 -8.94 21.88
C HIS A 118 7.26 -10.36 22.16
N ARG A 119 6.38 -11.36 22.33
CA ARG A 119 6.81 -12.77 22.46
C ARG A 119 7.47 -13.31 21.19
N ALA A 120 7.01 -12.90 20.02
CA ALA A 120 7.57 -13.34 18.74
C ALA A 120 8.98 -12.78 18.52
N ILE A 121 9.18 -11.48 18.78
CA ILE A 121 10.48 -10.80 18.64
C ILE A 121 10.68 -9.82 19.82
N PRO A 122 11.25 -10.29 20.96
CA PRO A 122 11.43 -9.46 22.15
C PRO A 122 12.45 -8.33 22.00
N SER A 123 13.28 -8.34 20.95
CA SER A 123 14.30 -7.31 20.69
C SER A 123 13.79 -6.15 19.84
N ASP A 124 12.62 -6.27 19.19
CA ASP A 124 12.14 -5.24 18.28
C ASP A 124 11.41 -4.11 19.06
N PRO A 125 11.92 -2.86 19.01
CA PRO A 125 11.34 -1.74 19.74
C PRO A 125 9.99 -1.27 19.19
N ARG A 126 9.63 -1.61 17.94
CA ARG A 126 8.41 -1.13 17.30
C ARG A 126 7.14 -1.63 17.98
N ALA A 127 7.15 -2.86 18.53
CA ALA A 127 5.98 -3.39 19.22
C ALA A 127 5.69 -2.61 20.51
N THR A 128 6.74 -2.34 21.30
CA THR A 128 6.68 -1.55 22.52
C THR A 128 6.29 -0.10 22.23
N TYR A 129 6.85 0.48 21.16
CA TYR A 129 6.49 1.81 20.70
C TYR A 129 5.02 1.91 20.25
N ALA A 130 4.55 0.99 19.41
CA ALA A 130 3.16 0.93 18.95
C ALA A 130 2.17 0.80 20.11
N TYR A 131 2.52 0.02 21.15
CA TYR A 131 1.70 -0.09 22.35
C TYR A 131 1.69 1.23 23.16
N GLY A 132 2.83 1.93 23.24
CA GLY A 132 2.89 3.28 23.80
C GLY A 132 1.97 4.27 23.08
N LEU A 133 1.91 4.23 21.75
CA LEU A 133 0.99 5.03 20.94
C LEU A 133 -0.48 4.70 21.23
N ALA A 134 -0.83 3.41 21.32
CA ALA A 134 -2.17 2.98 21.69
C ALA A 134 -2.57 3.49 23.08
N LEU A 135 -1.64 3.49 24.04
CA LEU A 135 -1.86 4.02 25.39
C LEU A 135 -2.05 5.55 25.40
N LEU A 136 -1.33 6.30 24.55
CA LEU A 136 -1.56 7.73 24.39
C LEU A 136 -2.96 8.02 23.85
N GLU A 137 -3.41 7.27 22.85
CA GLU A 137 -4.77 7.40 22.29
C GLU A 137 -5.85 7.11 23.35
N GLN A 138 -5.57 6.19 24.27
CA GLN A 138 -6.43 5.85 25.41
C GLN A 138 -6.26 6.80 26.60
N GLN A 139 -5.55 7.92 26.43
CA GLN A 139 -5.27 8.93 27.46
C GLN A 139 -4.47 8.41 28.67
N ASN A 140 -3.81 7.25 28.56
CA ASN A 140 -2.96 6.68 29.61
C ASN A 140 -1.49 7.10 29.44
N SER A 141 -1.23 8.41 29.54
CA SER A 141 0.09 9.01 29.29
C SER A 141 1.19 8.54 30.25
N LYS A 142 0.83 8.06 31.44
CA LYS A 142 1.80 7.53 32.41
C LYS A 142 2.35 6.18 31.97
N GLU A 143 1.48 5.26 31.57
CA GLU A 143 1.92 3.96 31.06
C GLU A 143 2.58 4.11 29.70
N ALA A 144 2.06 4.96 28.83
CA ALA A 144 2.67 5.26 27.53
C ALA A 144 4.13 5.72 27.68
N LEU A 145 4.39 6.64 28.62
CA LEU A 145 5.75 7.10 28.92
C LEU A 145 6.69 5.95 29.30
N SER A 146 6.21 4.99 30.11
CA SER A 146 7.00 3.81 30.48
C SER A 146 7.29 2.92 29.27
N GLN A 147 6.33 2.76 28.36
CA GLN A 147 6.53 1.98 27.13
C GLN A 147 7.51 2.66 26.19
N PHE A 148 7.43 3.98 26.01
CA PHE A 148 8.40 4.72 25.20
C PHE A 148 9.82 4.66 25.77
N GLN A 149 9.96 4.74 27.10
CA GLN A 149 11.25 4.56 27.77
C GLN A 149 11.82 3.16 27.55
N ALA A 150 10.96 2.12 27.58
CA ALA A 150 11.38 0.75 27.30
C ALA A 150 11.81 0.61 25.82
N ALA A 151 10.99 1.07 24.88
CA ALA A 151 11.27 1.01 23.44
C ALA A 151 12.57 1.75 23.08
N ALA A 152 12.82 2.93 23.66
CA ALA A 152 14.03 3.71 23.41
C ALA A 152 15.33 3.02 23.90
N LYS A 153 15.23 2.01 24.78
CA LYS A 153 16.37 1.26 25.35
C LYS A 153 16.52 -0.16 24.80
N GLN A 154 15.53 -0.66 24.06
CA GLN A 154 15.39 -2.08 23.73
C GLN A 154 16.32 -2.54 22.58
N SER A 155 16.63 -1.65 21.63
CA SER A 155 17.48 -1.97 20.49
C SER A 155 18.97 -1.65 20.73
N PRO A 156 19.90 -2.32 20.04
CA PRO A 156 21.34 -2.02 20.13
C PRO A 156 21.69 -0.58 19.72
N GLY A 157 20.92 0.00 18.79
CA GLY A 157 20.96 1.42 18.44
C GLY A 157 19.78 2.18 19.06
N PRO A 158 19.84 3.52 19.15
CA PRO A 158 18.75 4.30 19.71
C PRO A 158 17.56 4.33 18.75
N TYR A 159 16.39 3.91 19.24
CA TYR A 159 15.14 4.05 18.50
C TYR A 159 14.58 5.47 18.67
N LEU A 160 15.00 6.38 17.77
CA LEU A 160 14.71 7.82 17.84
C LEU A 160 13.21 8.16 17.99
N PRO A 161 12.27 7.50 17.27
CA PRO A 161 10.84 7.81 17.39
C PRO A 161 10.29 7.61 18.81
N ALA A 162 10.67 6.52 19.48
CA ALA A 162 10.25 6.29 20.86
C ALA A 162 10.83 7.35 21.82
N ARG A 163 12.05 7.82 21.57
CA ARG A 163 12.67 8.87 22.37
C ARG A 163 11.98 10.22 22.17
N GLN A 164 11.60 10.55 20.94
CA GLN A 164 10.80 11.74 20.63
C GLN A 164 9.42 11.68 21.30
N ALA A 165 8.71 10.55 21.19
CA ALA A 165 7.41 10.36 21.83
C ALA A 165 7.48 10.42 23.36
N MET A 166 8.56 9.88 23.96
CA MET A 166 8.84 10.01 25.38
C MET A 166 8.98 11.49 25.80
N ILE A 167 9.82 12.25 25.11
CA ILE A 167 10.05 13.68 25.39
C ILE A 167 8.75 14.46 25.21
N TRP A 168 8.05 14.23 24.10
CA TRP A 168 6.76 14.86 23.82
C TRP A 168 5.75 14.59 24.94
N THR A 169 5.66 13.35 25.42
CA THR A 169 4.77 12.97 26.53
C THR A 169 5.13 13.69 27.83
N LEU A 170 6.42 13.90 28.12
CA LEU A 170 6.86 14.69 29.28
C LEU A 170 6.43 16.16 29.15
N LEU A 171 6.58 16.74 27.96
CA LEU A 171 6.23 18.14 27.69
C LEU A 171 4.72 18.39 27.76
N VAL A 172 3.89 17.50 27.20
CA VAL A 172 2.42 17.59 27.33
C VAL A 172 1.98 17.50 28.79
N ARG A 173 2.71 16.73 29.61
CA ARG A 173 2.50 16.64 31.06
C ARG A 173 3.09 17.80 31.85
N GLN A 174 3.66 18.81 31.17
CA GLN A 174 4.32 19.98 31.75
C GLN A 174 5.53 19.65 32.64
N ASP A 175 6.15 18.47 32.46
CA ASP A 175 7.38 18.08 33.17
C ASP A 175 8.62 18.50 32.36
N CYS A 176 8.77 19.82 32.18
CA CYS A 176 9.89 20.39 31.43
C CYS A 176 11.25 20.11 32.11
N GLY A 177 11.26 19.99 33.44
CA GLY A 177 12.45 19.66 34.21
C GLY A 177 13.05 18.30 33.85
N ALA A 178 12.19 17.30 33.64
CA ALA A 178 12.59 15.98 33.17
C ALA A 178 12.84 15.93 31.65
N ALA A 179 12.13 16.74 30.85
CA ALA A 179 12.25 16.75 29.39
C ALA A 179 13.59 17.33 28.89
N LEU A 180 14.09 18.42 29.48
CA LEU A 180 15.34 19.08 29.05
C LEU A 180 16.57 18.16 28.99
N PRO A 181 16.92 17.37 30.02
CA PRO A 181 18.04 16.44 29.91
C PRO A 181 17.80 15.35 28.87
N GLN A 182 16.54 14.97 28.59
CA GLN A 182 16.22 14.00 27.54
C GLN A 182 16.37 14.59 26.14
N LEU A 183 16.09 15.88 25.94
CA LEU A 183 16.34 16.60 24.68
C LEU A 183 17.85 16.63 24.35
N LEU A 184 18.68 16.95 25.33
CA LEU A 184 20.14 16.93 25.16
C LEU A 184 20.67 15.52 24.87
N GLU A 185 20.17 14.51 25.58
CA GLU A 185 20.58 13.13 25.31
C GLU A 185 20.11 12.65 23.92
N LEU A 186 18.96 13.13 23.42
CA LEU A 186 18.55 12.87 22.04
C LEU A 186 19.55 13.46 21.03
N ALA A 187 20.01 14.71 21.23
CA ALA A 187 21.04 15.32 20.38
C ALA A 187 22.34 14.50 20.38
N ARG A 188 22.77 14.04 21.56
CA ARG A 188 23.96 13.18 21.69
C ARG A 188 23.78 11.85 20.97
N GLN A 189 22.60 11.23 21.05
CA GLN A 189 22.32 9.98 20.36
C GLN A 189 22.29 10.15 18.84
N ILE A 190 21.74 11.25 18.34
CA ILE A 190 21.75 11.59 16.91
C ILE A 190 23.20 11.62 16.39
N GLU A 191 24.14 12.20 17.13
CA GLU A 191 25.55 12.34 16.69
C GLU A 191 26.41 11.11 16.98
N ARG A 192 26.20 10.43 18.11
CA ARG A 192 27.03 9.29 18.53
C ARG A 192 26.81 8.04 17.69
N VAL A 193 25.63 7.88 17.06
CA VAL A 193 25.35 6.65 16.31
C VAL A 193 26.27 6.55 15.10
N GLN A 194 27.09 5.51 15.13
CA GLN A 194 27.87 5.04 14.00
C GLN A 194 27.15 3.83 13.41
N GLY A 195 26.88 3.83 12.11
CA GLY A 195 26.18 2.74 11.43
C GLY A 195 25.22 3.23 10.35
N SER A 196 24.56 2.28 9.69
CA SER A 196 23.53 2.54 8.68
C SER A 196 22.16 2.87 9.28
N TRP A 197 21.97 2.60 10.58
CA TRP A 197 20.69 2.78 11.26
C TRP A 197 20.86 3.41 12.67
N PRO A 198 20.07 4.44 13.04
CA PRO A 198 19.12 5.18 12.18
C PRO A 198 19.79 5.81 10.96
N THR A 199 19.05 6.00 9.88
CA THR A 199 19.60 6.55 8.64
C THR A 199 19.96 8.03 8.80
N GLU A 200 20.79 8.59 7.91
CA GLU A 200 21.11 10.03 7.95
C GLU A 200 19.86 10.91 7.87
N ARG A 201 18.88 10.48 7.08
CA ARG A 201 17.59 11.17 6.97
C ARG A 201 16.88 11.21 8.32
N ASP A 202 16.84 10.10 9.05
CA ASP A 202 16.17 10.01 10.36
C ASP A 202 16.84 10.89 11.39
N ARG A 203 18.17 10.92 11.36
CA ARG A 203 18.99 11.79 12.20
C ARG A 203 18.70 13.26 11.91
N ARG A 204 18.67 13.65 10.63
CA ARG A 204 18.34 15.01 10.20
C ARG A 204 16.91 15.40 10.58
N HIS A 205 15.92 14.52 10.36
CA HIS A 205 14.54 14.73 10.77
C HIS A 205 14.41 14.90 12.29
N SER A 206 15.15 14.09 13.06
CA SER A 206 15.15 14.18 14.52
C SER A 206 15.78 15.46 15.02
N ALA A 207 16.83 15.96 14.36
CA ALA A 207 17.43 17.26 14.66
C ALA A 207 16.48 18.42 14.32
N GLU A 208 15.75 18.33 13.21
CA GLU A 208 14.70 19.30 12.87
C GLU A 208 13.59 19.34 13.93
N TRP A 209 13.07 18.17 14.32
CA TRP A 209 12.08 18.03 15.39
C TRP A 209 12.58 18.63 16.72
N LEU A 210 13.84 18.38 17.06
CA LEU A 210 14.49 18.95 18.24
C LEU A 210 14.54 20.47 18.18
N GLY A 211 14.85 21.04 17.00
CA GLY A 211 14.84 22.48 16.76
C GLY A 211 13.47 23.12 16.97
N ARG A 212 12.42 22.49 16.44
CA ARG A 212 11.03 22.94 16.66
C ARG A 212 10.65 22.92 18.14
N THR A 213 11.08 21.89 18.85
CA THR A 213 10.80 21.73 20.29
C THR A 213 11.51 22.79 21.13
N MET A 214 12.79 23.05 20.86
CA MET A 214 13.53 24.11 21.57
C MET A 214 13.00 25.51 21.25
N GLY A 215 12.60 25.76 20.00
CA GLY A 215 11.97 27.02 19.63
C GLY A 215 10.61 27.22 20.32
N PHE A 216 9.80 26.16 20.44
CA PHE A 216 8.55 26.21 21.21
C PHE A 216 8.80 26.56 22.67
N LEU A 217 9.75 25.88 23.32
CA LEU A 217 10.10 26.11 24.72
C LEU A 217 10.72 27.49 24.97
N SER A 218 11.38 28.08 23.97
CA SER A 218 11.96 29.43 24.08
C SER A 218 10.94 30.55 23.81
N GLY A 219 9.85 30.24 23.10
CA GLY A 219 8.81 31.19 22.71
C GLY A 219 7.46 30.91 23.41
N PRO A 220 6.46 30.40 22.68
CA PRO A 220 5.07 30.30 23.16
C PRO A 220 4.88 29.35 24.35
N GLY A 221 5.75 28.34 24.49
CA GLY A 221 5.77 27.38 25.60
C GLY A 221 6.73 27.74 26.73
N SER A 222 7.24 28.98 26.76
CA SER A 222 8.25 29.40 27.74
C SER A 222 7.71 29.40 29.17
N ILE A 223 8.50 28.80 30.06
CA ILE A 223 8.29 28.81 31.51
C ILE A 223 9.37 29.72 32.10
N PRO A 224 9.03 30.88 32.68
CA PRO A 224 10.00 31.87 33.14
C PRO A 224 11.09 31.31 34.05
N ASP A 225 10.70 30.43 34.99
CA ASP A 225 11.60 29.79 35.95
C ASP A 225 12.65 28.88 35.30
N LEU A 226 12.42 28.42 34.07
CA LEU A 226 13.30 27.53 33.32
C LEU A 226 14.00 28.21 32.13
N ALA A 227 13.76 29.51 31.89
CA ALA A 227 14.26 30.21 30.70
C ALA A 227 15.80 30.14 30.55
N SER A 228 16.54 30.34 31.65
CA SER A 228 18.00 30.22 31.65
C SER A 228 18.47 28.82 31.29
N ARG A 229 17.80 27.79 31.85
CA ARG A 229 18.13 26.38 31.60
C ARG A 229 17.78 25.94 30.17
N ILE A 230 16.69 26.45 29.62
CA ILE A 230 16.30 26.24 28.21
C ILE A 230 17.37 26.83 27.28
N THR A 231 17.83 28.04 27.58
CA THR A 231 18.88 28.73 26.81
C THR A 231 20.21 27.97 26.85
N GLU A 232 20.62 27.52 28.04
CA GLU A 232 21.83 26.71 28.22
C GLU A 232 21.73 25.37 27.48
N THR A 233 20.61 24.65 27.63
CA THR A 233 20.35 23.38 26.93
C THR A 233 20.38 23.57 25.41
N THR A 234 19.84 24.69 24.90
CA THR A 234 19.89 25.02 23.47
C THR A 234 21.33 25.16 22.98
N LYS A 235 22.17 25.90 23.71
CA LYS A 235 23.59 26.08 23.38
C LYS A 235 24.35 24.75 23.41
N GLU A 236 24.09 23.89 24.39
CA GLU A 236 24.71 22.56 24.46
C GLU A 236 24.30 21.67 23.29
N ILE A 237 23.02 21.70 22.89
CA ILE A 237 22.54 20.98 21.71
C ILE A 237 23.23 21.49 20.45
N GLU A 238 23.33 22.80 20.26
CA GLU A 238 24.03 23.39 19.11
C GLU A 238 25.53 23.05 19.08
N GLY A 239 26.18 22.96 20.24
CA GLY A 239 27.56 22.51 20.36
C GLY A 239 27.73 20.99 20.16
N THR A 240 26.66 20.21 20.28
CA THR A 240 26.67 18.76 20.07
C THR A 240 26.44 18.40 18.59
N LEU A 241 25.42 19.01 17.96
CA LEU A 241 25.03 18.69 16.58
C LEU A 241 26.03 19.25 15.56
N THR A 242 26.24 18.53 14.46
CA THR A 242 27.19 18.92 13.40
C THR A 242 26.56 18.91 12.01
N GLY A 243 27.21 19.57 11.04
CA GLY A 243 26.86 19.50 9.61
C GLY A 243 25.39 19.85 9.29
N GLU A 244 24.76 19.03 8.43
CA GLU A 244 23.35 19.20 8.04
C GLU A 244 22.37 19.11 9.20
N ARG A 245 22.70 18.37 10.26
CA ARG A 245 21.82 18.16 11.42
C ARG A 245 21.72 19.44 12.25
N LEU A 246 22.83 20.14 12.45
CA LEU A 246 22.85 21.47 13.08
C LEU A 246 22.07 22.49 12.25
N GLN A 247 22.22 22.47 10.92
CA GLN A 247 21.46 23.36 10.03
C GLN A 247 19.95 23.10 10.11
N ALA A 248 19.54 21.82 10.08
CA ALA A 248 18.15 21.41 10.23
C ALA A 248 17.56 21.86 11.58
N PHE A 249 18.30 21.67 12.67
CA PHE A 249 17.93 22.16 14.01
C PHE A 249 17.72 23.68 14.03
N ARG A 250 18.70 24.46 13.54
CA ARG A 250 18.63 25.92 13.55
C ARG A 250 17.50 26.46 12.69
N ARG A 251 17.33 25.92 11.49
CA ARG A 251 16.24 26.29 10.57
C ARG A 251 14.87 26.08 11.23
N ALA A 252 14.66 24.90 11.81
CA ALA A 252 13.43 24.60 12.52
C ALA A 252 13.17 25.50 13.72
N ASN A 253 14.21 25.77 14.53
CA ASN A 253 14.10 26.67 15.67
C ASN A 253 13.70 28.10 15.24
N LYS A 254 14.36 28.64 14.22
CA LYS A 254 14.06 29.96 13.64
C LYS A 254 12.65 30.06 13.03
N GLY A 255 12.06 28.96 12.59
CA GLY A 255 10.71 28.94 12.01
C GLY A 255 9.58 29.10 13.04
N ILE A 256 9.85 28.87 14.33
CA ILE A 256 8.79 28.87 15.36
C ILE A 256 8.14 30.24 15.58
N PRO A 257 8.87 31.37 15.68
CA PRO A 257 8.24 32.69 15.80
C PRO A 257 7.28 33.02 14.66
N LYS A 258 7.68 32.71 13.41
CA LYS A 258 6.80 32.88 12.23
C LYS A 258 5.53 32.03 12.38
N ARG A 259 5.68 30.76 12.75
CA ARG A 259 4.54 29.86 13.00
C ARG A 259 3.64 30.36 14.14
N GLN A 260 4.21 30.93 15.19
CA GLN A 260 3.45 31.52 16.28
C GLN A 260 2.61 32.71 15.79
N GLN A 261 3.22 33.62 15.02
CA GLN A 261 2.50 34.74 14.44
C GLN A 261 1.34 34.28 13.56
N GLU A 262 1.57 33.29 12.68
CA GLU A 262 0.49 32.69 11.88
C GLU A 262 -0.65 32.17 12.76
N LEU A 263 -0.35 31.44 13.84
CA LEU A 263 -1.36 30.89 14.75
C LEU A 263 -2.10 31.99 15.52
N GLU A 264 -1.41 33.07 15.91
CA GLU A 264 -2.02 34.23 16.55
C GLU A 264 -2.94 34.99 15.59
N ASP A 265 -2.51 35.21 14.35
CA ASP A 265 -3.33 35.84 13.31
C ASP A 265 -4.57 35.00 13.02
N TRP A 266 -4.43 33.67 12.95
CA TRP A 266 -5.56 32.74 12.86
C TRP A 266 -6.48 32.85 14.08
N ALA A 267 -5.94 32.93 15.30
CA ALA A 267 -6.73 33.03 16.52
C ALA A 267 -7.47 34.39 16.66
N ARG A 268 -6.98 35.44 15.99
CA ARG A 268 -7.62 36.77 15.96
C ARG A 268 -8.80 36.86 14.99
N ARG A 269 -8.88 35.97 13.98
CA ARG A 269 -9.98 35.97 13.01
C ARG A 269 -11.33 35.64 13.68
N PRO A 270 -12.45 36.25 13.23
CA PRO A 270 -13.76 35.90 13.73
C PRO A 270 -14.06 34.41 13.55
N VAL A 271 -14.60 33.78 14.60
CA VAL A 271 -14.91 32.34 14.64
C VAL A 271 -15.86 31.94 13.50
N ASP A 272 -16.82 32.79 13.15
CA ASP A 272 -17.79 32.53 12.09
C ASP A 272 -17.14 32.44 10.71
N GLU A 273 -16.16 33.32 10.43
CA GLU A 273 -15.42 33.30 9.17
C GLU A 273 -14.57 32.03 9.05
N LEU A 274 -13.85 31.67 10.13
CA LEU A 274 -13.04 30.44 10.18
C LEU A 274 -13.90 29.20 10.00
N THR A 275 -15.07 29.15 10.67
CA THR A 275 -15.99 28.02 10.57
C THR A 275 -16.54 27.89 9.15
N ARG A 276 -16.88 29.00 8.49
CA ARG A 276 -17.29 28.99 7.07
C ARG A 276 -16.17 28.51 6.15
N GLU A 277 -14.95 29.01 6.32
CA GLU A 277 -13.79 28.61 5.53
C GLU A 277 -13.48 27.11 5.69
N MET A 278 -13.49 26.60 6.93
CA MET A 278 -13.24 25.18 7.22
C MET A 278 -14.36 24.28 6.69
N ASN A 279 -15.62 24.71 6.80
CA ASN A 279 -16.75 23.98 6.21
C ASN A 279 -16.67 23.96 4.68
N SER A 280 -16.26 25.06 4.04
CA SER A 280 -16.00 25.13 2.60
C SER A 280 -14.89 24.15 2.22
N LYS A 281 -13.72 24.22 2.87
CA LYS A 281 -12.60 23.30 2.63
C LYS A 281 -12.99 21.83 2.81
N ARG A 282 -13.83 21.53 3.81
CA ARG A 282 -14.36 20.17 4.02
C ARG A 282 -15.28 19.75 2.88
N GLN A 283 -16.16 20.63 2.43
CA GLN A 283 -17.04 20.37 1.31
C GLN A 283 -16.23 20.15 0.02
N ASP A 284 -15.24 20.99 -0.25
CA ASP A 284 -14.35 20.88 -1.41
C ASP A 284 -13.55 19.57 -1.39
N ALA A 285 -13.00 19.18 -0.22
CA ALA A 285 -12.31 17.90 -0.06
C ALA A 285 -13.25 16.70 -0.27
N ARG A 286 -14.50 16.76 0.22
CA ARG A 286 -15.51 15.73 -0.03
C ARG A 286 -15.87 15.61 -1.50
N LEU A 287 -16.05 16.73 -2.19
CA LEU A 287 -16.29 16.75 -3.63
C LEU A 287 -15.09 16.17 -4.39
N GLY A 288 -13.86 16.47 -3.96
CA GLY A 288 -12.64 15.88 -4.51
C GLY A 288 -12.60 14.35 -4.37
N VAL A 289 -12.94 13.81 -3.20
CA VAL A 289 -13.03 12.34 -2.98
C VAL A 289 -14.10 11.71 -3.88
N GLN A 290 -15.29 12.32 -3.95
CA GLN A 290 -16.38 11.83 -4.79
C GLN A 290 -16.01 11.83 -6.28
N ALA A 291 -15.34 12.89 -6.76
CA ALA A 291 -14.86 12.98 -8.13
C ALA A 291 -13.80 11.89 -8.44
N ALA A 292 -12.82 11.71 -7.56
CA ALA A 292 -11.80 10.67 -7.72
C ALA A 292 -12.38 9.24 -7.66
N GLU A 293 -13.39 9.00 -6.80
CA GLU A 293 -14.10 7.72 -6.74
C GLU A 293 -14.90 7.46 -8.02
N ALA A 294 -15.59 8.47 -8.55
CA ALA A 294 -16.34 8.38 -9.81
C ALA A 294 -15.43 8.07 -11.00
N GLU A 295 -14.26 8.70 -11.08
CA GLU A 295 -13.26 8.42 -12.12
C GLU A 295 -12.72 6.99 -12.01
N MET A 296 -12.39 6.53 -10.80
CA MET A 296 -11.95 5.15 -10.56
C MET A 296 -13.02 4.14 -11.01
N LYS A 297 -14.31 4.37 -10.71
CA LYS A 297 -15.42 3.50 -11.12
C LYS A 297 -15.58 3.49 -12.65
N ARG A 298 -15.53 4.66 -13.29
CA ARG A 298 -15.57 4.80 -14.75
C ARG A 298 -14.48 3.97 -15.43
N LEU A 299 -13.23 4.07 -14.97
CA LEU A 299 -12.11 3.30 -15.53
C LEU A 299 -12.28 1.78 -15.32
N GLN A 300 -12.84 1.35 -14.19
CA GLN A 300 -13.14 -0.08 -13.96
C GLN A 300 -14.18 -0.61 -14.93
N GLU A 301 -15.25 0.14 -15.19
CA GLU A 301 -16.28 -0.19 -16.16
C GLU A 301 -15.70 -0.24 -17.58
N GLU A 302 -14.90 0.76 -17.96
CA GLU A 302 -14.22 0.78 -19.24
C GLU A 302 -13.27 -0.41 -19.46
N ILE A 303 -12.53 -0.84 -18.42
CA ILE A 303 -11.69 -2.04 -18.48
C ILE A 303 -12.55 -3.29 -18.65
N ARG A 304 -13.68 -3.38 -17.93
CA ARG A 304 -14.60 -4.51 -18.00
C ARG A 304 -15.20 -4.63 -19.41
N ASP A 305 -15.65 -3.53 -19.98
CA ASP A 305 -16.23 -3.49 -21.32
C ASP A 305 -15.19 -3.78 -22.39
N ALA A 306 -13.99 -3.22 -22.27
CA ALA A 306 -12.87 -3.52 -23.17
C ALA A 306 -12.44 -4.99 -23.12
N LYS A 307 -12.55 -5.65 -21.95
CA LYS A 307 -12.15 -7.06 -21.78
C LYS A 307 -13.17 -8.05 -22.37
N ARG A 308 -14.45 -7.71 -22.33
CA ARG A 308 -15.57 -8.59 -22.74
C ARG A 308 -15.38 -9.26 -24.12
N PRO A 309 -15.02 -8.56 -25.22
CA PRO A 309 -14.84 -9.20 -26.52
C PRO A 309 -13.66 -10.17 -26.56
N PHE A 310 -12.57 -9.91 -25.82
CA PHE A 310 -11.42 -10.80 -25.75
C PHE A 310 -11.73 -12.07 -24.96
N ASP A 311 -12.45 -11.93 -23.84
CA ASP A 311 -12.90 -13.07 -23.04
C ASP A 311 -13.82 -13.98 -23.86
N GLN A 312 -14.69 -13.41 -24.70
CA GLN A 312 -15.52 -14.17 -25.63
C GLN A 312 -14.69 -14.91 -26.69
N ARG A 313 -13.77 -14.22 -27.38
CA ARG A 313 -12.85 -14.86 -28.36
C ARG A 313 -12.05 -16.00 -27.74
N ILE A 314 -11.49 -15.79 -26.54
CA ILE A 314 -10.74 -16.82 -25.81
C ILE A 314 -11.64 -18.01 -25.46
N ALA A 315 -12.90 -17.77 -25.07
CA ALA A 315 -13.85 -18.84 -24.79
C ALA A 315 -14.21 -19.65 -26.04
N ASP A 316 -14.44 -18.98 -27.17
CA ASP A 316 -14.74 -19.59 -28.46
C ASP A 316 -13.55 -20.42 -28.96
N SER A 317 -12.32 -19.86 -28.99
CA SER A 317 -11.12 -20.63 -29.37
C SER A 317 -10.90 -21.84 -28.44
N LYS A 318 -11.21 -21.74 -27.14
CA LYS A 318 -11.15 -22.91 -26.22
C LYS A 318 -12.18 -23.99 -26.57
N LYS A 319 -13.37 -23.61 -27.00
CA LYS A 319 -14.40 -24.55 -27.47
C LYS A 319 -13.93 -25.28 -28.73
N ASP A 320 -13.33 -24.56 -29.66
CA ASP A 320 -12.77 -25.13 -30.89
C ASP A 320 -11.60 -26.06 -30.60
N LEU A 321 -10.70 -25.68 -29.69
CA LEU A 321 -9.61 -26.56 -29.23
C LEU A 321 -10.13 -27.89 -28.68
N ARG A 322 -11.23 -27.87 -27.92
CA ARG A 322 -11.86 -29.10 -27.41
C ARG A 322 -12.45 -29.93 -28.56
N SER A 323 -13.15 -29.29 -29.49
CA SER A 323 -13.74 -29.94 -30.67
C SER A 323 -12.68 -30.61 -31.54
N TYR A 324 -11.64 -29.88 -31.96
CA TYR A 324 -10.56 -30.43 -32.76
C TYR A 324 -9.75 -31.49 -32.01
N SER A 325 -9.57 -31.35 -30.68
CA SER A 325 -8.93 -32.39 -29.88
C SER A 325 -9.73 -33.69 -29.87
N GLN A 326 -11.07 -33.60 -29.75
CA GLN A 326 -11.95 -34.78 -29.83
C GLN A 326 -11.93 -35.40 -31.22
N GLN A 327 -12.02 -34.61 -32.30
CA GLN A 327 -11.92 -35.09 -33.68
C GLN A 327 -10.58 -35.80 -33.95
N ALA A 328 -9.46 -35.19 -33.51
CA ALA A 328 -8.14 -35.79 -33.63
C ALA A 328 -8.04 -37.11 -32.87
N LYS A 329 -8.57 -37.18 -31.65
CA LYS A 329 -8.58 -38.42 -30.84
C LYS A 329 -9.40 -39.52 -31.50
N GLN A 330 -10.59 -39.19 -32.00
CA GLN A 330 -11.47 -40.16 -32.66
C GLN A 330 -10.82 -40.69 -33.94
N ALA A 331 -10.35 -39.81 -34.83
CA ALA A 331 -9.70 -40.21 -36.07
C ALA A 331 -8.39 -41.00 -35.79
N THR A 332 -7.62 -40.63 -34.76
CA THR A 332 -6.42 -41.39 -34.35
C THR A 332 -6.77 -42.78 -33.83
N LYS A 333 -7.89 -42.95 -33.12
CA LYS A 333 -8.35 -44.24 -32.59
C LYS A 333 -8.70 -45.22 -33.72
N ASP A 334 -9.25 -44.71 -34.83
CA ASP A 334 -9.71 -45.54 -35.95
C ASP A 334 -8.57 -45.96 -36.89
N ILE A 335 -7.42 -45.25 -36.88
CA ILE A 335 -6.27 -45.54 -37.77
C ILE A 335 -5.72 -46.96 -37.59
N PRO A 336 -5.39 -47.47 -36.38
CA PRO A 336 -4.79 -48.80 -36.24
C PRO A 336 -5.67 -49.93 -36.79
N ALA A 337 -6.99 -49.86 -36.53
CA ALA A 337 -7.94 -50.85 -37.03
C ALA A 337 -8.05 -50.82 -38.56
N LEU A 338 -8.01 -49.63 -39.17
CA LEU A 338 -8.00 -49.47 -40.62
C LEU A 338 -6.67 -49.94 -41.24
N GLU A 339 -5.54 -49.71 -40.57
CA GLU A 339 -4.22 -50.22 -41.00
C GLU A 339 -4.17 -51.75 -40.95
N GLU A 340 -4.71 -52.36 -39.90
CA GLU A 340 -4.86 -53.81 -39.79
C GLU A 340 -5.80 -54.37 -40.86
N GLN A 341 -6.92 -53.69 -41.15
CA GLN A 341 -7.84 -54.09 -42.21
C GLN A 341 -7.18 -54.03 -43.59
N VAL A 342 -6.42 -52.97 -43.89
CA VAL A 342 -5.65 -52.85 -45.14
C VAL A 342 -4.56 -53.92 -45.21
N ALA A 343 -3.85 -54.18 -44.11
CA ALA A 343 -2.83 -55.23 -44.03
C ALA A 343 -3.43 -56.63 -44.26
N THR A 344 -4.59 -56.91 -43.68
CA THR A 344 -5.28 -58.21 -43.85
C THR A 344 -5.81 -58.39 -45.27
N LEU A 345 -6.38 -57.34 -45.88
CA LEU A 345 -6.95 -57.39 -47.23
C LEU A 345 -5.89 -57.34 -48.34
N SER A 346 -4.66 -56.89 -48.06
CA SER A 346 -3.58 -56.85 -49.04
C SER A 346 -2.99 -58.24 -49.33
N VAL A 347 -3.09 -59.16 -48.38
CA VAL A 347 -2.63 -60.55 -48.53
C VAL A 347 -3.70 -61.38 -49.27
N PRO A 348 -3.35 -62.11 -50.35
CA PRO A 348 -4.28 -63.04 -51.01
C PRO A 348 -4.82 -64.08 -50.02
N GLN A 349 -6.14 -64.28 -49.99
CA GLN A 349 -6.75 -65.24 -49.07
C GLN A 349 -6.78 -66.64 -49.68
N GLN A 350 -6.19 -67.61 -48.99
CA GLN A 350 -6.48 -69.01 -49.26
C GLN A 350 -7.77 -69.38 -48.54
N LYS A 351 -8.73 -69.95 -49.26
CA LYS A 351 -9.99 -70.40 -48.67
C LYS A 351 -10.01 -71.93 -48.61
N PRO A 352 -10.57 -72.53 -47.56
CA PRO A 352 -10.79 -73.96 -47.54
C PRO A 352 -11.74 -74.32 -48.70
N ASN A 353 -11.31 -75.24 -49.56
CA ASN A 353 -12.15 -75.80 -50.61
C ASN A 353 -13.18 -76.71 -49.92
N GLY A 354 -14.47 -76.51 -50.21
CA GLY A 354 -15.61 -76.94 -49.38
C GLY A 354 -15.52 -78.36 -48.79
N TYR A 355 -16.06 -78.52 -47.59
CA TYR A 355 -16.14 -79.80 -46.89
C TYR A 355 -16.94 -80.80 -47.71
N ASN A 356 -16.28 -81.84 -48.22
CA ASN A 356 -16.97 -83.04 -48.65
C ASN A 356 -17.42 -83.79 -47.38
N THR A 357 -18.66 -83.56 -46.96
CA THR A 357 -19.30 -84.25 -45.82
C THR A 357 -19.66 -85.69 -46.21
N TYR A 358 -18.64 -86.54 -46.37
CA TYR A 358 -18.82 -87.99 -46.38
C TYR A 358 -18.50 -88.53 -44.98
N ARG A 359 -19.51 -89.13 -44.34
CA ARG A 359 -19.45 -89.72 -42.98
C ARG A 359 -18.25 -90.68 -42.88
N GLY A 360 -17.29 -90.37 -42.02
CA GLY A 360 -16.35 -91.35 -41.46
C GLY A 360 -14.85 -91.20 -41.72
N ARG A 361 -14.33 -90.09 -42.28
CA ARG A 361 -12.88 -89.86 -42.40
C ARG A 361 -12.45 -88.45 -41.98
N PRO A 362 -11.23 -88.28 -41.40
CA PRO A 362 -10.69 -86.95 -41.08
C PRO A 362 -10.60 -86.11 -42.35
N THR A 363 -11.29 -84.98 -42.34
CA THR A 363 -11.45 -84.12 -43.52
C THR A 363 -10.11 -83.43 -43.79
N SER A 364 -9.41 -83.82 -44.86
CA SER A 364 -8.24 -83.07 -45.30
C SER A 364 -8.70 -81.75 -45.90
N MET A 365 -8.43 -80.66 -45.19
CA MET A 365 -8.76 -79.31 -45.63
C MET A 365 -7.81 -78.93 -46.78
N ARG A 366 -8.27 -79.08 -48.03
CA ARG A 366 -7.53 -78.59 -49.19
C ARG A 366 -7.75 -77.08 -49.30
N TRP A 367 -6.69 -76.30 -49.16
CA TRP A 367 -6.71 -74.87 -49.42
C TRP A 367 -6.76 -74.64 -50.93
N ARG A 368 -7.65 -73.74 -51.38
CA ARG A 368 -7.66 -73.24 -52.76
C ARG A 368 -7.28 -71.76 -52.77
N ASN A 369 -6.64 -71.35 -53.86
CA ASN A 369 -6.42 -69.94 -54.14
C ASN A 369 -7.76 -69.25 -54.42
N GLU A 370 -7.84 -67.96 -54.10
CA GLU A 370 -8.99 -67.10 -54.42
C GLU A 370 -9.38 -67.22 -55.90
N ASN A 371 -10.68 -67.35 -56.18
CA ASN A 371 -11.15 -67.29 -57.56
C ASN A 371 -11.18 -65.82 -58.06
N ALA A 372 -11.33 -65.61 -59.37
CA ALA A 372 -11.27 -64.26 -59.96
C ALA A 372 -12.32 -63.28 -59.38
N GLN A 373 -13.51 -63.77 -59.00
CA GLN A 373 -14.56 -62.95 -58.39
C GLN A 373 -14.23 -62.58 -56.94
N GLU A 374 -13.69 -63.52 -56.15
CA GLU A 374 -13.24 -63.30 -54.78
C GLU A 374 -12.07 -62.30 -54.73
N LYS A 375 -11.13 -62.43 -55.67
CA LYS A 375 -10.04 -61.47 -55.84
C LYS A 375 -10.58 -60.06 -56.12
N LYS A 376 -11.51 -59.91 -57.07
CA LYS A 376 -12.13 -58.62 -57.39
C LYS A 376 -12.88 -58.02 -56.18
N ALA A 377 -13.58 -58.86 -55.40
CA ALA A 377 -14.26 -58.42 -54.19
C ALA A 377 -13.26 -57.95 -53.11
N ARG A 378 -12.16 -58.68 -52.89
CA ARG A 378 -11.07 -58.30 -51.98
C ARG A 378 -10.41 -57.00 -52.42
N GLU A 379 -10.11 -56.84 -53.70
CA GLU A 379 -9.53 -55.61 -54.26
C GLU A 379 -10.46 -54.41 -54.08
N SER A 380 -11.77 -54.59 -54.24
CA SER A 380 -12.76 -53.54 -53.95
C SER A 380 -12.87 -53.22 -52.46
N GLN A 381 -12.74 -54.20 -51.57
CA GLN A 381 -12.71 -53.98 -50.13
C GLN A 381 -11.42 -53.29 -49.70
N LEU A 382 -10.29 -53.67 -50.30
CA LEU A 382 -8.98 -53.08 -50.06
C LEU A 382 -8.97 -51.61 -50.48
N SER A 383 -9.49 -51.28 -51.66
CA SER A 383 -9.57 -49.89 -52.12
C SER A 383 -10.46 -49.04 -51.20
N SER A 384 -11.60 -49.59 -50.74
CA SER A 384 -12.46 -48.93 -49.75
C SER A 384 -11.76 -48.73 -48.39
N ALA A 385 -11.05 -49.75 -47.89
CA ALA A 385 -10.30 -49.66 -46.63
C ALA A 385 -9.14 -48.65 -46.73
N GLN A 386 -8.42 -48.63 -47.85
CA GLN A 386 -7.39 -47.63 -48.14
C GLN A 386 -7.97 -46.22 -48.20
N GLN A 387 -9.12 -46.03 -48.85
CA GLN A 387 -9.81 -44.74 -48.90
C GLN A 387 -10.21 -44.26 -47.49
N LYS A 388 -10.77 -45.14 -46.66
CA LYS A 388 -11.11 -44.82 -45.26
C LYS A 388 -9.87 -44.48 -44.43
N LEU A 389 -8.77 -45.20 -44.61
CA LEU A 389 -7.50 -44.90 -43.94
C LEU A 389 -6.98 -43.51 -44.34
N GLN A 390 -7.04 -43.16 -45.63
CA GLN A 390 -6.64 -41.83 -46.11
C GLN A 390 -7.58 -40.73 -45.57
N GLN A 391 -8.88 -40.99 -45.49
CA GLN A 391 -9.84 -40.06 -44.86
C GLN A 391 -9.55 -39.85 -43.37
N ALA A 392 -9.25 -40.92 -42.63
CA ALA A 392 -8.87 -40.81 -41.22
C ALA A 392 -7.56 -40.03 -41.03
N LYS A 393 -6.54 -40.30 -41.87
CA LYS A 393 -5.25 -39.57 -41.85
C LYS A 393 -5.43 -38.09 -42.16
N THR A 394 -6.22 -37.75 -43.19
CA THR A 394 -6.53 -36.35 -43.54
C THR A 394 -7.40 -35.65 -42.49
N ALA A 395 -8.28 -36.39 -41.80
CA ALA A 395 -9.04 -35.86 -40.67
C ALA A 395 -8.12 -35.51 -39.49
N VAL A 396 -7.13 -36.37 -39.17
CA VAL A 396 -6.13 -36.06 -38.13
C VAL A 396 -5.29 -34.84 -38.50
N THR A 397 -4.80 -34.72 -39.74
CA THR A 397 -4.01 -33.56 -40.14
C THR A 397 -4.83 -32.27 -40.10
N ARG A 398 -6.07 -32.30 -40.58
CA ARG A 398 -7.00 -31.16 -40.50
C ARG A 398 -7.29 -30.77 -39.05
N ALA A 399 -7.55 -31.74 -38.17
CA ALA A 399 -7.80 -31.46 -36.76
C ALA A 399 -6.55 -30.90 -36.05
N LYS A 400 -5.34 -31.39 -36.39
CA LYS A 400 -4.07 -30.82 -35.88
C LYS A 400 -3.85 -29.40 -36.36
N GLN A 401 -4.17 -29.10 -37.63
CA GLN A 401 -4.10 -27.75 -38.16
C GLN A 401 -5.09 -26.82 -37.43
N GLY A 402 -6.35 -27.25 -37.27
CA GLY A 402 -7.35 -26.51 -36.50
C GLY A 402 -6.91 -26.24 -35.06
N LEU A 403 -6.27 -27.22 -34.38
CA LEU A 403 -5.68 -27.00 -33.06
C LEU A 403 -4.58 -25.93 -33.06
N ALA A 404 -3.71 -25.91 -34.08
CA ALA A 404 -2.66 -24.91 -34.18
C ALA A 404 -3.23 -23.52 -34.43
N ASP A 405 -4.23 -23.41 -35.32
CA ASP A 405 -4.86 -22.14 -35.67
C ASP A 405 -5.67 -21.57 -34.49
N SER A 406 -6.48 -22.37 -33.79
CA SER A 406 -7.19 -21.93 -32.58
C SER A 406 -6.25 -21.55 -31.44
N ARG A 407 -5.06 -22.18 -31.32
CA ARG A 407 -4.03 -21.75 -30.35
C ARG A 407 -3.46 -20.38 -30.71
N LYS A 408 -3.09 -20.17 -31.98
CA LYS A 408 -2.61 -18.87 -32.45
C LYS A 408 -3.64 -17.77 -32.24
N GLU A 409 -4.91 -18.05 -32.52
CA GLU A 409 -5.99 -17.09 -32.28
C GLU A 409 -6.14 -16.76 -30.78
N GLN A 410 -6.06 -17.78 -29.91
CA GLN A 410 -6.09 -17.57 -28.46
C GLN A 410 -4.92 -16.70 -27.99
N GLU A 411 -3.70 -16.98 -28.44
CA GLU A 411 -2.50 -16.21 -28.12
C GLU A 411 -2.60 -14.77 -28.64
N GLN A 412 -3.11 -14.59 -29.85
CA GLN A 412 -3.35 -13.28 -30.44
C GLN A 412 -4.40 -12.50 -29.64
N ALA A 413 -5.53 -13.10 -29.30
CA ALA A 413 -6.56 -12.47 -28.47
C ALA A 413 -6.02 -12.07 -27.08
N GLN A 414 -5.14 -12.87 -26.48
CA GLN A 414 -4.48 -12.52 -25.22
C GLN A 414 -3.48 -11.38 -25.37
N SER A 415 -2.71 -11.36 -26.48
CA SER A 415 -1.77 -10.28 -26.79
C SER A 415 -2.49 -8.96 -27.02
N ASP A 416 -3.56 -8.99 -27.82
CA ASP A 416 -4.40 -7.83 -28.10
C ASP A 416 -5.08 -7.34 -26.81
N MET A 417 -5.61 -8.24 -25.99
CA MET A 417 -6.19 -7.91 -24.68
C MET A 417 -5.17 -7.17 -23.79
N ARG A 418 -3.93 -7.66 -23.71
CA ARG A 418 -2.87 -6.99 -22.93
C ARG A 418 -2.55 -5.60 -23.48
N LYS A 419 -2.47 -5.44 -24.81
CA LYS A 419 -2.20 -4.15 -25.45
C LYS A 419 -3.33 -3.14 -25.21
N THR A 420 -4.58 -3.57 -25.26
CA THR A 420 -5.75 -2.69 -25.06
C THR A 420 -5.98 -2.36 -23.59
N ILE A 421 -5.84 -3.34 -22.69
CA ILE A 421 -6.15 -3.17 -21.27
C ILE A 421 -4.97 -2.59 -20.47
N GLY A 422 -3.72 -2.83 -20.91
CA GLY A 422 -2.52 -2.40 -20.21
C GLY A 422 -2.49 -0.90 -19.88
N PRO A 423 -2.69 0.00 -20.84
CA PRO A 423 -2.76 1.44 -20.59
C PRO A 423 -3.87 1.82 -19.59
N LYS A 424 -5.08 1.26 -19.73
CA LYS A 424 -6.20 1.51 -18.82
C LYS A 424 -5.93 1.03 -17.39
N GLN A 425 -5.19 -0.08 -17.24
CA GLN A 425 -4.77 -0.54 -15.90
C GLN A 425 -3.81 0.43 -15.23
N HIS A 426 -2.93 1.07 -16.01
CA HIS A 426 -2.06 2.13 -15.51
C HIS A 426 -2.87 3.35 -15.08
N GLU A 427 -3.81 3.82 -15.92
CA GLU A 427 -4.73 4.91 -15.59
C GLU A 427 -5.54 4.61 -14.31
N LEU A 428 -6.04 3.37 -14.18
CA LEU A 428 -6.75 2.94 -12.96
C LEU A 428 -5.85 2.97 -11.71
N ALA A 429 -4.55 2.65 -11.86
CA ALA A 429 -3.61 2.72 -10.76
C ALA A 429 -3.35 4.18 -10.34
N GLU A 430 -3.25 5.10 -11.30
CA GLU A 430 -3.14 6.55 -11.04
C GLU A 430 -4.41 7.09 -10.36
N ALA A 431 -5.59 6.77 -10.89
CA ALA A 431 -6.86 7.19 -10.31
C ALA A 431 -7.04 6.68 -8.86
N ARG A 432 -6.57 5.47 -8.56
CA ARG A 432 -6.55 4.93 -7.18
C ARG A 432 -5.63 5.74 -6.27
N ARG A 433 -4.47 6.17 -6.77
CA ARG A 433 -3.56 7.04 -6.03
C ARG A 433 -4.20 8.40 -5.77
N THR A 434 -4.81 9.01 -6.78
CA THR A 434 -5.55 10.28 -6.64
C THR A 434 -6.70 10.16 -5.62
N HIS A 435 -7.45 9.06 -5.64
CA HIS A 435 -8.49 8.80 -4.63
C HIS A 435 -7.91 8.65 -3.22
N GLN A 436 -6.78 7.96 -3.06
CA GLN A 436 -6.10 7.84 -1.77
C GLN A 436 -5.63 9.22 -1.27
N GLU A 437 -4.98 10.01 -2.12
CA GLU A 437 -4.53 11.37 -1.81
C GLU A 437 -5.71 12.28 -1.42
N ALA A 438 -6.81 12.25 -2.19
CA ALA A 438 -8.03 12.99 -1.86
C ALA A 438 -8.64 12.55 -0.52
N THR A 439 -8.62 11.26 -0.23
CA THR A 439 -9.12 10.70 1.04
C THR A 439 -8.25 11.14 2.23
N SER A 440 -6.92 11.13 2.06
CA SER A 440 -5.99 11.64 3.07
C SER A 440 -6.22 13.14 3.33
N ARG A 441 -6.35 13.95 2.27
CA ARG A 441 -6.68 15.38 2.39
C ARG A 441 -8.01 15.60 3.11
N LEU A 442 -9.04 14.80 2.83
CA LEU A 442 -10.31 14.89 3.55
C LEU A 442 -10.11 14.61 5.05
N ARG A 443 -9.35 13.57 5.40
CA ARG A 443 -9.04 13.26 6.81
C ARG A 443 -8.27 14.38 7.48
N GLU A 444 -7.25 14.92 6.81
CA GLU A 444 -6.47 16.07 7.31
C GLU A 444 -7.38 17.27 7.58
N VAL A 445 -8.28 17.60 6.65
CA VAL A 445 -9.24 18.69 6.84
C VAL A 445 -10.20 18.38 8.00
N GLU A 446 -10.72 17.15 8.09
CA GLU A 446 -11.63 16.76 9.18
C GLU A 446 -10.95 16.78 10.56
N HIS A 447 -9.67 16.42 10.65
CA HIS A 447 -8.87 16.54 11.86
C HIS A 447 -8.43 17.98 12.16
N ALA A 448 -8.28 18.82 11.13
CA ALA A 448 -7.91 20.22 11.29
C ALA A 448 -9.07 21.10 11.79
N ILE A 449 -10.33 20.62 11.73
CA ILE A 449 -11.49 21.32 12.30
C ILE A 449 -11.39 21.29 13.82
N LEU A 450 -10.76 22.32 14.35
CA LEU A 450 -10.72 22.59 15.78
C LEU A 450 -11.98 23.32 16.22
N SER A 451 -12.41 23.04 17.45
CA SER A 451 -13.40 23.89 18.11
C SER A 451 -12.86 25.33 18.26
N PRO A 452 -13.74 26.35 18.31
CA PRO A 452 -13.31 27.73 18.52
C PRO A 452 -12.43 27.94 19.75
N GLU A 453 -12.69 27.18 20.81
CA GLU A 453 -11.87 27.20 22.04
C GLU A 453 -10.47 26.65 21.79
N GLN A 454 -10.37 25.52 21.08
CA GLN A 454 -9.09 24.94 20.68
C GLN A 454 -8.27 25.86 19.79
N MET A 455 -8.91 26.65 18.90
CA MET A 455 -8.20 27.64 18.08
C MET A 455 -7.55 28.73 18.94
N LYS A 456 -8.24 29.22 19.98
CA LYS A 456 -7.71 30.23 20.90
C LYS A 456 -6.56 29.71 21.76
N SER A 457 -6.59 28.43 22.15
CA SER A 457 -5.50 27.80 22.91
C SER A 457 -4.33 27.34 22.03
N ARG A 458 -4.54 27.19 20.71
CA ARG A 458 -3.56 26.62 19.77
C ARG A 458 -2.20 27.33 19.75
N PRO A 459 -2.11 28.67 19.81
CA PRO A 459 -0.80 29.36 19.83
C PRO A 459 0.08 28.99 21.03
N LYS A 460 -0.48 28.37 22.08
CA LYS A 460 0.27 27.91 23.27
C LYS A 460 0.37 26.39 23.36
N ALA A 461 -0.29 25.66 22.46
CA ALA A 461 -0.33 24.20 22.47
C ALA A 461 0.92 23.63 21.80
N LEU A 462 1.62 22.71 22.47
CA LEU A 462 2.83 22.06 21.94
C LEU A 462 2.56 21.40 20.59
N GLU A 463 1.38 20.80 20.43
CA GLU A 463 0.94 20.04 19.27
C GLU A 463 0.87 20.89 17.99
N ALA A 464 0.72 22.21 18.12
CA ALA A 464 0.69 23.12 16.98
C ALA A 464 2.07 23.35 16.33
N TYR A 465 3.14 23.07 17.08
CA TYR A 465 4.53 23.30 16.69
C TYR A 465 5.32 22.00 16.52
N VAL A 466 5.02 21.03 17.39
CA VAL A 466 5.70 19.73 17.46
C VAL A 466 4.61 18.65 17.47
N PRO A 467 3.99 18.35 16.32
CA PRO A 467 2.94 17.34 16.26
C PRO A 467 3.54 15.95 16.50
N LEU A 468 2.87 15.18 17.35
CA LEU A 468 3.00 13.73 17.44
C LEU A 468 1.65 13.13 17.00
N ASP A 469 1.42 13.10 15.70
CA ASP A 469 0.19 12.54 15.14
C ASP A 469 0.24 11.02 15.24
N ILE A 470 -0.58 10.48 16.14
CA ILE A 470 -0.69 9.05 16.42
C ILE A 470 -1.10 8.28 15.15
N LEU A 471 -1.95 8.86 14.29
CA LEU A 471 -2.40 8.22 13.05
C LEU A 471 -1.29 8.23 12.00
N ALA A 472 -0.56 9.34 11.86
CA ALA A 472 0.60 9.39 10.99
C ALA A 472 1.68 8.38 11.43
N GLU A 473 1.94 8.28 12.73
CA GLU A 473 2.87 7.29 13.29
C GLU A 473 2.39 5.84 13.09
N LYS A 474 1.08 5.60 13.22
CA LYS A 474 0.45 4.32 12.90
C LYS A 474 0.68 3.94 11.43
N ASP A 475 0.42 4.85 10.51
CA ASP A 475 0.57 4.60 9.08
C ASP A 475 2.03 4.40 8.68
N ARG A 476 2.95 5.19 9.28
CA ARG A 476 4.40 4.97 9.14
C ARG A 476 4.81 3.58 9.64
N LEU A 477 4.31 3.14 10.79
CA LEU A 477 4.61 1.80 11.32
C LEU A 477 4.04 0.71 10.41
N LEU A 478 2.79 0.84 9.93
CA LEU A 478 2.15 -0.11 9.01
C LEU A 478 2.96 -0.28 7.72
N ALA A 479 3.57 0.79 7.21
CA ALA A 479 4.42 0.73 6.03
C ALA A 479 5.68 -0.13 6.23
N THR A 480 6.16 -0.29 7.46
CA THR A 480 7.33 -1.14 7.78
C THR A 480 7.03 -2.63 7.92
N ILE A 481 5.76 -3.02 7.79
CA ILE A 481 5.27 -4.41 7.94
C ILE A 481 5.23 -5.14 6.58
N ARG A 482 5.77 -4.54 5.52
CA ARG A 482 5.93 -5.17 4.20
C ARG A 482 7.01 -6.26 4.27
#